data_AF-A0A2D8ACG1-F1
#
_entry.id   AF-A0A2D8ACG1-F1
#
_cell.length_a   1.000
_cell.length_b   1.000
_cell.length_c   1.000
_cell.angle_alpha   90.00
_cell.angle_beta   90.00
_cell.angle_gamma   90.00
#
_symmetry.space_group_name_H-M   'P 1'
#
loop_
_entity.id
_entity.type
_entity.pdbx_description
1 polymer ?
#
loop_
_entity_poly.entity_id
_entity_poly.type
_entity_poly.pdbx_seq_one_letter_code
_entity_poly.pdbx_strand_id
1 'polypeptide(L)'
;MSFAQEVAFDSWSDFGPLTRESIRVFNEVIRRVSGISYEPHRVSTDNDMSYRFLCAATNSQGTTSWDVLVVVNEPVKGRPRITGVRSLL
;
A
#
# COMPACT_ATOMS: atom_id res chain seq x y z
N MET A 1 -18.93 13.12 22.11
CA MET A 1 -17.76 12.32 21.67
C MET A 1 -18.16 11.63 20.38
N SER A 2 -17.74 12.17 19.24
CA SER A 2 -18.03 11.59 17.93
C SER A 2 -16.77 10.87 17.44
N PHE A 3 -16.85 9.55 17.32
CA PHE A 3 -15.90 8.76 16.55
C PHE A 3 -16.34 8.87 15.08
N ALA A 4 -15.77 9.84 14.37
CA ALA A 4 -15.78 9.84 12.93
C ALA A 4 -14.40 10.27 12.48
N GLN A 5 -13.45 9.33 12.51
CA GLN A 5 -12.31 9.39 11.62
C GLN A 5 -12.83 9.01 10.24
N GLU A 6 -13.62 9.91 9.64
CA GLU A 6 -13.80 10.00 8.20
C GLU A 6 -12.40 10.34 7.66
N VAL A 7 -11.61 9.28 7.42
CA VAL A 7 -10.37 9.40 6.66
C VAL A 7 -10.79 9.98 5.33
N ALA A 8 -10.42 11.23 5.07
CA ALA A 8 -10.72 11.97 3.85
C ALA A 8 -10.58 11.05 2.61
N PHE A 9 -11.71 10.55 2.12
CA PHE A 9 -11.75 9.71 0.92
C PHE A 9 -11.58 10.57 -0.35
N ASP A 10 -11.72 11.90 -0.23
CA ASP A 10 -11.66 12.85 -1.34
C ASP A 10 -10.25 13.18 -1.85
N SER A 11 -9.19 12.72 -1.19
CA SER A 11 -7.80 13.04 -1.60
C SER A 11 -7.11 11.94 -2.38
N TRP A 12 -7.73 10.76 -2.52
CA TRP A 12 -7.14 9.61 -3.21
C TRP A 12 -7.62 9.54 -4.65
N SER A 13 -6.70 9.35 -5.59
CA SER A 13 -7.04 9.06 -6.97
C SER A 13 -7.77 7.71 -7.09
N ASP A 14 -8.46 7.50 -8.21
CA ASP A 14 -8.88 6.15 -8.59
C ASP A 14 -7.67 5.21 -8.68
N PHE A 15 -7.92 3.91 -8.50
CA PHE A 15 -6.91 2.89 -8.70
C PHE A 15 -6.53 2.81 -10.19
N GLY A 16 -5.28 3.10 -10.50
CA GLY A 16 -4.70 3.01 -11.83
C GLY A 16 -3.66 1.89 -11.96
N PRO A 17 -3.05 1.75 -13.14
CA PRO A 17 -1.89 0.88 -13.34
C PRO A 17 -0.70 1.37 -12.50
N LEU A 18 0.21 0.45 -12.19
CA LEU A 18 1.47 0.79 -11.51
C LEU A 18 2.34 1.69 -12.38
N THR A 19 3.00 2.68 -11.76
CA THR A 19 3.98 3.54 -12.42
C THR A 19 5.39 3.13 -12.03
N ARG A 20 6.40 3.57 -12.79
CA ARG A 20 7.81 3.31 -12.44
C ARG A 20 8.16 3.84 -11.05
N GLU A 21 7.60 4.98 -10.68
CA GLU A 21 7.79 5.59 -9.38
C GLU A 21 7.14 4.78 -8.26
N SER A 22 5.86 4.41 -8.40
CA SER A 22 5.17 3.64 -7.37
C SER A 22 5.80 2.27 -7.16
N ILE A 23 6.29 1.62 -8.23
CA ILE A 23 7.06 0.37 -8.14
C ILE A 23 8.37 0.58 -7.38
N ARG A 24 9.10 1.67 -7.64
CA ARG A 24 10.34 2.00 -6.91
C ARG A 24 10.07 2.11 -5.41
N VAL A 25 9.04 2.88 -5.05
CA VAL A 25 8.64 3.13 -3.65
C VAL A 25 8.20 1.84 -2.98
N PHE A 26 7.34 1.06 -3.63
CA PHE A 26 6.88 -0.23 -3.13
C PHE A 26 8.06 -1.18 -2.88
N ASN A 27 8.97 -1.32 -3.84
CA ASN A 27 10.13 -2.19 -3.72
C ASN A 27 11.08 -1.77 -2.60
N GLU A 28 11.22 -0.47 -2.31
CA GLU A 28 12.03 -0.01 -1.19
C GLU A 28 11.44 -0.47 0.15
N VAL A 29 10.12 -0.35 0.32
CA VAL A 29 9.47 -0.67 1.59
C VAL A 29 9.29 -2.17 1.79
N ILE A 30 8.96 -2.91 0.73
CA ILE A 30 8.58 -4.32 0.84
C ILE A 30 9.75 -5.23 1.19
N ARG A 31 10.98 -4.84 0.81
CA ARG A 31 12.22 -5.53 1.20
C ARG A 31 12.45 -5.59 2.71
N ARG A 32 11.75 -4.74 3.48
CA ARG A 32 11.82 -4.71 4.95
C ARG A 32 10.75 -5.59 5.61
N VAL A 33 9.86 -6.19 4.83
CA VAL A 33 8.79 -7.06 5.30
C VAL A 33 9.22 -8.52 5.12
N SER A 34 9.04 -9.34 6.15
CA SER A 34 9.39 -10.75 6.16
C SER A 34 8.18 -11.62 6.47
N GLY A 35 8.14 -12.83 5.91
CA GLY A 35 7.12 -13.84 6.22
C GLY A 35 5.87 -13.78 5.32
N ILE A 36 5.64 -12.67 4.63
CA ILE A 36 4.58 -12.49 3.63
C ILE A 36 5.19 -11.86 2.38
N SER A 37 4.91 -12.45 1.22
CA SER A 37 5.20 -11.87 -0.09
C SER A 37 4.02 -11.02 -0.53
N TYR A 38 4.28 -9.84 -1.09
CA TYR A 38 3.24 -8.96 -1.62
C TYR A 38 3.55 -8.62 -3.06
N GLU A 39 2.59 -8.87 -3.94
CA GLU A 39 2.68 -8.52 -5.35
C GLU A 39 1.65 -7.42 -5.66
N PRO A 40 2.08 -6.17 -5.96
CA PRO A 40 1.16 -5.10 -6.28
C PRO A 40 0.62 -5.24 -7.71
N HIS A 41 -0.65 -4.89 -7.92
CA HIS A 41 -1.29 -4.92 -9.24
C HIS A 41 -1.91 -3.58 -9.64
N ARG A 42 -2.36 -2.77 -8.66
CA ARG A 42 -2.95 -1.44 -8.88
C ARG A 42 -2.47 -0.48 -7.81
N VAL A 43 -2.45 0.81 -8.14
CA VAL A 43 -2.07 1.88 -7.21
C VAL A 43 -3.05 3.03 -7.25
N SER A 44 -3.33 3.61 -6.09
CA SER A 44 -4.01 4.89 -5.90
C SER A 44 -3.06 5.80 -5.13
N THR A 45 -3.02 7.08 -5.47
CA THR A 45 -2.08 8.06 -4.89
C THR A 45 -2.87 9.23 -4.30
N ASP A 46 -2.36 9.83 -3.22
CA ASP A 46 -2.88 11.09 -2.69
C ASP A 46 -1.99 12.30 -2.99
N ASN A 47 -2.45 13.49 -2.62
CA ASN A 47 -1.72 14.74 -2.83
C ASN A 47 -0.43 14.85 -2.00
N ASP A 48 -0.25 14.01 -0.98
CA ASP A 48 0.90 14.02 -0.08
C ASP A 48 1.96 12.95 -0.47
N MET A 49 1.88 12.43 -1.71
CA MET A 49 2.74 11.35 -2.23
C MET A 49 2.65 10.05 -1.41
N SER A 50 1.50 9.80 -0.78
CA SER A 50 1.19 8.49 -0.22
C SER A 50 0.56 7.60 -1.28
N TYR A 51 0.81 6.30 -1.17
CA TYR A 51 0.35 5.28 -2.09
C TYR A 51 -0.50 4.24 -1.38
N ARG A 52 -1.56 3.81 -2.05
CA ARG A 52 -2.38 2.65 -1.72
C ARG A 52 -2.19 1.62 -2.81
N PHE A 53 -1.62 0.47 -2.46
CA PHE A 53 -1.41 -0.63 -3.39
C PHE A 53 -2.43 -1.73 -3.12
N LEU A 54 -3.14 -2.14 -4.17
CA LEU A 54 -3.84 -3.42 -4.16
C LEU A 54 -2.80 -4.50 -4.46
N CYS A 55 -2.65 -5.44 -3.54
CA CYS A 55 -1.68 -6.52 -3.65
C CYS A 55 -2.32 -7.87 -3.44
N ALA A 56 -1.84 -8.88 -4.17
CA ALA A 56 -1.93 -10.26 -3.74
C ALA A 56 -0.86 -10.51 -2.66
N ALA A 57 -1.30 -10.82 -1.45
CA ALA A 57 -0.42 -11.26 -0.38
C ALA A 57 -0.38 -12.79 -0.37
N THR A 58 0.80 -13.37 -0.21
CA THR A 58 1.00 -14.82 -0.10
C THR A 58 1.88 -15.12 1.10
N ASN A 59 1.51 -16.12 1.91
CA ASN A 59 2.36 -16.56 3.00
C ASN A 59 3.71 -17.10 2.48
N SER A 60 4.74 -17.12 3.33
CA SER A 60 6.08 -17.59 2.93
C SER A 60 6.14 -19.02 2.41
N GLN A 61 5.13 -19.83 2.72
CA GLN A 61 5.00 -21.22 2.24
C GLN A 61 4.31 -21.33 0.87
N GLY A 62 3.73 -20.24 0.34
CA GLY A 62 3.03 -20.25 -0.94
C GLY A 62 1.66 -20.93 -0.93
N THR A 63 1.13 -21.29 0.24
CA THR A 63 -0.07 -22.13 0.38
C THR A 63 -1.35 -21.32 0.53
N THR A 64 -1.23 -20.04 0.87
CA THR A 64 -2.37 -19.19 1.19
C THR A 64 -2.14 -17.82 0.60
N SER A 65 -3.08 -17.37 -0.24
CA SER A 65 -3.09 -16.04 -0.83
C SER A 65 -4.37 -15.31 -0.50
N TRP A 66 -4.29 -13.99 -0.32
CA TRP A 66 -5.43 -13.12 -0.06
C TRP A 66 -5.16 -11.71 -0.59
N ASP A 67 -6.21 -10.99 -0.92
CA ASP A 67 -6.10 -9.61 -1.36
C ASP A 67 -5.91 -8.67 -0.17
N VAL A 68 -4.99 -7.72 -0.32
CA VAL A 68 -4.72 -6.69 0.68
C VAL A 68 -4.59 -5.32 0.04
N LEU A 69 -4.89 -4.31 0.86
CA LEU A 69 -4.52 -2.93 0.62
C LEU A 69 -3.30 -2.59 1.48
N VAL A 70 -2.17 -2.28 0.84
CA VAL A 70 -0.95 -1.79 1.49
C VAL A 70 -0.89 -0.29 1.36
N VAL A 71 -0.82 0.42 2.48
CA VAL A 71 -0.69 1.88 2.54
C VAL A 71 0.76 2.23 2.82
N VAL A 72 1.35 3.04 1.95
CA VAL A 72 2.72 3.53 2.04
C VAL A 72 2.69 5.04 2.08
N ASN A 73 3.42 5.63 3.01
CA ASN A 73 3.64 7.08 3.05
C ASN A 73 5.09 7.36 2.61
N GLU A 74 5.27 8.17 1.56
CA GLU A 74 6.57 8.70 1.13
C GLU A 74 6.68 10.17 1.54
N PRO A 75 7.31 10.48 2.68
CA PRO A 75 7.42 11.87 3.12
C PRO A 75 8.40 12.64 2.22
N VAL A 76 8.15 13.94 2.01
CA VAL A 76 9.06 14.86 1.29
C VAL A 76 10.50 14.81 1.82
N LYS A 77 10.67 14.55 3.13
CA LYS A 77 11.96 14.29 3.77
C LYS A 77 11.91 12.98 4.53
N GLY A 78 12.74 12.02 4.15
CA GLY A 78 12.88 10.74 4.84
C GLY A 78 12.86 9.57 3.88
N ARG A 79 12.53 8.38 4.40
CA ARG A 79 12.35 7.16 3.61
C ARG A 79 10.88 6.75 3.61
N PRO A 80 10.36 6.21 2.50
CA PRO A 80 9.03 5.64 2.48
C PRO A 80 8.88 4.52 3.52
N ARG A 81 7.67 4.39 4.04
CA ARG A 81 7.31 3.38 5.04
C ARG A 81 5.88 2.90 4.87
N ILE A 82 5.65 1.63 5.17
CA ILE A 82 4.30 1.08 5.28
C ILE A 82 3.66 1.66 6.54
N THR A 83 2.49 2.30 6.38
CA THR A 83 1.71 2.88 7.47
C THR A 83 0.45 2.07 7.79
N GLY A 84 0.06 1.15 6.90
CA GLY A 84 -1.05 0.25 7.15
C GLY A 84 -1.09 -0.91 6.17
N VAL A 85 -1.62 -2.04 6.64
CA VAL A 85 -2.00 -3.18 5.81
C VAL A 85 -3.42 -3.56 6.21
N ARG A 86 -4.30 -3.78 5.23
CA ARG A 86 -5.71 -4.16 5.43
C ARG A 86 -6.04 -5.32 4.50
N SER A 87 -6.62 -6.39 5.04
CA SER A 87 -7.16 -7.46 4.19
C SER A 87 -8.46 -7.00 3.54
N LEU A 88 -8.66 -7.37 2.28
CA LEU A 88 -9.90 -7.20 1.55
C LEU A 88 -10.59 -8.56 1.61
N LEU A 89 -11.47 -8.72 2.61
CA LEU A 89 -12.29 -9.93 2.81
C LEU A 89 -13.45 -9.97 1.83
#